data_AF-I4YEU6-F1
#
_entry.id   AF-I4YEU6-F1
#
_cell.length_a   1.000
_cell.length_b   1.000
_cell.length_c   1.000
_cell.angle_alpha   90.00
_cell.angle_beta   90.00
_cell.angle_gamma   90.00
#
_symmetry.space_group_name_H-M   'P 1'
#
loop_
_entity.id
_entity.type
_entity.pdbx_description
1 polymer ?
#
loop_
_entity_poly.entity_id
_entity_poly.type
_entity_poly.pdbx_seq_one_letter_code
_entity_poly.pdbx_strand_id
1 'polypeptide(L)' 'MLSDDNKERVTKAVEVAKVAAHWGWVPFVIYVGFVNANPKPSLIKLLSPLA' A
#
# COMPACT_ATOMS: atom_id res chain seq x y z
N MET A 1 27.74 -4.65 -17.78
CA MET A 1 26.34 -4.35 -18.17
C MET A 1 25.44 -5.30 -17.40
N LEU A 2 24.42 -4.81 -16.70
CA LEU A 2 23.31 -5.68 -16.29
C LEU A 2 22.79 -6.32 -17.58
N SER A 3 22.90 -7.64 -17.73
CA SER A 3 22.39 -8.37 -18.89
C SER A 3 20.96 -7.91 -19.19
N ASP A 4 20.55 -7.84 -20.46
CA ASP A 4 19.22 -7.36 -20.84
C ASP A 4 18.09 -8.09 -20.10
N ASP A 5 18.29 -9.38 -19.79
CA ASP A 5 17.43 -10.20 -18.93
C ASP A 5 17.24 -9.63 -17.52
N ASN A 6 18.31 -9.13 -16.89
CA ASN A 6 18.24 -8.52 -15.56
C ASN A 6 17.50 -7.19 -15.62
N LYS A 7 17.67 -6.43 -16.71
CA LYS A 7 16.96 -5.16 -16.93
C LYS A 7 15.47 -5.38 -17.13
N GLU A 8 15.09 -6.40 -17.89
CA GLU A 8 13.69 -6.79 -18.10
C GLU A 8 13.03 -7.20 -16.78
N ARG A 9 13.70 -8.05 -15.99
CA ARG A 9 13.20 -8.50 -14.67
C ARG A 9 12.99 -7.34 -13.70
N VAL A 10 13.94 -6.42 -13.62
CA VAL A 10 13.82 -5.23 -12.77
C VAL A 10 12.68 -4.34 -13.25
N THR A 11 12.55 -4.12 -14.56
CA THR A 11 11.46 -3.34 -15.14
C THR A 11 10.09 -3.94 -14.77
N LYS A 12 9.92 -5.24 -14.97
CA LYS A 12 8.69 -5.97 -14.59
C LYS A 12 8.39 -5.88 -13.09
N ALA A 13 9.40 -6.02 -12.24
CA ALA A 13 9.23 -5.89 -10.80
C ALA A 13 8.78 -4.48 -10.40
N VAL A 14 9.34 -3.44 -11.02
CA VAL A 14 8.95 -2.04 -10.79
C VAL A 14 7.51 -1.76 -11.26
N GLU A 15 7.10 -2.32 -12.40
CA GLU A 15 5.73 -2.21 -12.88
C GLU A 15 4.72 -2.81 -11.90
N VAL A 16 4.99 -4.00 -11.39
CA VAL A 16 4.17 -4.65 -10.36
C VAL A 16 4.18 -3.83 -9.07
N ALA A 17 5.36 -3.37 -8.63
CA ALA A 17 5.50 -2.54 -7.43
C ALA A 17 4.69 -1.24 -7.53
N LYS A 18 4.64 -0.62 -8.71
CA LYS A 18 3.83 0.58 -8.95
C LYS A 18 2.34 0.32 -8.74
N VAL A 19 1.82 -0.78 -9.28
CA VAL A 19 0.41 -1.18 -9.12
C VAL A 19 0.11 -1.50 -7.65
N ALA A 20 0.99 -2.28 -7.00
CA ALA A 20 0.85 -2.63 -5.60
C ALA A 20 0.89 -1.39 -4.69
N ALA A 21 1.79 -0.45 -4.94
CA ALA A 21 1.87 0.80 -4.18
C ALA A 21 0.62 1.66 -4.40
N HIS A 22 0.13 1.79 -5.63
CA HIS A 22 -1.05 2.61 -5.92
C HIS A 22 -2.30 2.12 -5.19
N TRP A 23 -2.60 0.83 -5.30
CA TRP A 23 -3.80 0.26 -4.67
C TRP A 23 -3.61 -0.09 -3.20
N GLY A 24 -2.37 -0.39 -2.79
CA GLY A 24 -2.03 -0.74 -1.41
C GLY A 24 -1.85 0.47 -0.50
N TRP A 25 -1.63 1.68 -1.03
CA TRP A 25 -1.36 2.87 -0.23
C TRP A 25 -2.46 3.18 0.78
N VAL A 26 -3.72 3.26 0.31
CA VAL A 26 -4.85 3.61 1.18
C VAL A 26 -5.09 2.55 2.27
N PRO A 27 -5.19 1.24 1.95
CA PRO A 27 -5.29 0.19 2.98
C PRO A 27 -4.12 0.22 3.98
N PHE A 28 -2.90 0.46 3.50
CA PHE A 28 -1.70 0.49 4.34
C PHE A 28 -1.74 1.62 5.37
N VAL A 29 -2.06 2.84 4.95
CA VAL A 29 -2.15 4.00 5.86
C VAL A 29 -3.26 3.78 6.89
N ILE A 30 -4.42 3.26 6.48
CA ILE A 30 -5.53 2.91 7.38
C ILE A 30 -5.08 1.87 8.41
N TYR A 31 -4.38 0.82 7.97
CA TYR A 31 -3.87 -0.23 8.84
C TYR A 31 -2.89 0.31 9.89
N VAL A 32 -1.92 1.14 9.48
CA VAL A 32 -0.97 1.77 10.40
C VAL A 32 -1.68 2.62 11.44
N GLY A 33 -2.67 3.42 11.05
CA GLY A 33 -3.47 4.20 12.00
C GLY A 33 -4.27 3.31 12.96
N PHE A 34 -4.89 2.24 12.45
CA PHE A 34 -5.68 1.31 13.25
C PHE A 34 -4.86 0.56 14.31
N VAL A 35 -3.65 0.10 13.98
CA VAL A 35 -2.81 -0.66 14.93
C VAL A 35 -2.22 0.20 16.04
N ASN A 36 -2.01 1.50 15.80
CA ASN A 36 -1.47 2.44 16.80
C ASN A 36 -2.54 3.13 17.65
N ALA A 37 -3.82 3.09 17.23
CA ALA A 37 -4.91 3.74 17.95
C ALA A 37 -5.29 2.99 19.24
N ASN A 38 -5.42 3.73 20.34
CA ASN A 38 -5.97 3.24 21.60
C ASN A 38 -7.03 4.21 22.14
N PRO A 39 -8.31 3.80 22.25
CA PRO A 39 -8.85 2.48 21.89
C PRO A 39 -8.90 2.25 20.37
N LYS A 40 -8.93 0.98 19.93
CA LYS A 40 -9.04 0.64 18.50
C LYS A 40 -10.38 1.13 17.92
N PRO A 41 -10.40 1.95 16.86
CA PRO A 41 -11.63 2.47 16.28
C PRO A 41 -12.36 1.40 15.46
N SER A 42 -13.68 1.55 15.27
CA SER A 42 -14.40 0.72 14.30
C SER A 42 -14.06 1.16 12.88
N LEU A 43 -13.98 0.22 11.92
CA LEU A 43 -13.65 0.52 10.53
C LEU A 43 -14.63 1.50 9.88
N ILE A 44 -15.91 1.45 10.27
CA ILE A 44 -16.94 2.37 9.80
C ILE A 44 -16.61 3.82 10.21
N LYS A 45 -16.03 4.04 11.40
CA LYS A 45 -15.61 5.39 11.83
C LYS A 45 -14.40 5.91 11.04
N LEU A 46 -13.54 5.03 10.52
CA LEU A 46 -12.39 5.45 9.69
C LEU A 46 -12.80 5.88 8.28
N LEU A 47 -13.94 5.38 7.78
CA LEU A 47 -14.41 5.61 6.42
C LEU A 47 -15.60 6.58 6.34
N SER A 48 -16.24 6.86 7.47
CA SER A 48 -17.38 7.77 7.55
C SER A 48 -16.91 9.22 7.61
N PRO A 49 -17.39 10.11 6.71
CA PRO A 49 -17.12 11.55 6.79
C PRO A 49 -17.85 12.26 7.96
N LEU A 50 -18.74 11.53 8.65
CA LEU A 50 -19.57 12.01 9.76
C LEU A 50 -19.09 11.50 11.13
N ALA A 51 -17.95 10.80 11.18
CA ALA A 51 -17.40 10.21 12.40
C ALA A 51 -16.72 11.24 13.31
#